data_AF-A0A9D4Y7Q8-F1
#
_entry.id   AF-A0A9D4Y7Q8-F1
#
_cell.length_a   1.000
_cell.length_b   1.000
_cell.length_c   1.000
_cell.angle_alpha   90.00
_cell.angle_beta   90.00
_cell.angle_gamma   90.00
#
_symmetry.space_group_name_H-M   'P 1'
#
loop_
_entity.id
_entity.type
_entity.pdbx_description
1 polymer ?
#
loop_
_entity_poly.entity_id
_entity_poly.type
_entity_poly.pdbx_seq_one_letter_code
_entity_poly.pdbx_strand_id
1 'polypeptide(L)'
;MSQASEQWKWSEMQDIELLSYSPTITPTATLELERGESKKQMELEGESSLPDNKRCDFFDGNEKIKNVAFVGFDELFRFVDGLDYILMTVGTLGAIVHGCSLPLFLRFFADLVNSFGSNADDLDKITQEVVKYAFYFLIVGAAIWASSWAKISCWMWTGEIQSTRMRIKYLEAALDQDTRFFDTEVRTSDVVFSINSDAVMVQDVIIGCSAVWQLALVTLAVVPMIAVIGGIHTTTLAKLSGKSQEDLSQDGNIVEQTVVQIRVVLAYVGETKALQVYSSTLRVAQKIGYRTGLAKGIGLGATYFVVFYCYALLLWYGGYLVRHH
;
A
#
# COMPACT_ATOMS: atom_id res chain seq x y z
N MET A 1 28.31 32.29 -13.31
CA MET A 1 26.98 32.85 -13.61
C MET A 1 26.02 32.27 -12.61
N SER A 2 25.27 33.17 -11.97
CA SER A 2 24.36 32.98 -10.84
C SER A 2 23.28 31.93 -11.10
N GLN A 3 23.02 31.07 -10.12
CA GLN A 3 21.68 30.55 -9.89
C GLN A 3 21.42 30.52 -8.38
N ALA A 4 20.67 31.51 -7.93
CA ALA A 4 20.23 31.71 -6.57
C ALA A 4 18.88 31.03 -6.32
N SER A 5 18.75 30.53 -5.10
CA SER A 5 17.54 30.50 -4.25
C SER A 5 16.26 29.80 -4.76
N GLU A 6 16.00 28.61 -4.21
CA GLU A 6 14.65 28.23 -3.77
C GLU A 6 14.73 27.61 -2.36
N GLN A 7 14.84 28.48 -1.35
CA GLN A 7 14.53 28.14 0.04
C GLN A 7 13.03 28.41 0.24
N TRP A 8 12.24 27.34 0.27
CA TRP A 8 10.82 27.38 0.57
C TRP A 8 10.61 27.88 2.01
N LYS A 9 10.10 29.11 2.14
CA LYS A 9 9.77 29.78 3.40
C LYS A 9 8.45 29.22 3.96
N TRP A 10 8.57 28.32 4.92
CA TRP A 10 7.44 27.83 5.72
C TRP A 10 6.83 28.88 6.67
N SER A 11 7.45 30.07 6.81
CA SER A 11 7.02 31.09 7.76
C SER A 11 5.90 32.03 7.26
N GLU A 12 5.64 32.10 5.95
CA GLU A 12 4.66 33.05 5.38
C GLU A 12 3.22 32.50 5.35
N MET A 13 3.00 31.22 5.64
CA MET A 13 1.65 30.64 5.76
C MET A 13 1.02 30.77 7.15
N GLN A 14 1.79 31.15 8.18
CA GLN A 14 1.28 31.28 9.55
C GLN A 14 0.62 32.64 9.85
N ASP A 15 0.85 33.66 9.00
CA ASP A 15 0.35 35.02 9.25
C ASP A 15 -1.08 35.27 8.73
N ILE A 16 -1.70 34.31 8.03
CA ILE A 16 -3.05 34.48 7.44
C ILE A 16 -4.18 33.99 8.37
N GLU A 17 -3.90 33.17 9.38
CA GLU A 17 -4.94 32.63 10.29
C GLU A 17 -5.24 33.51 11.53
N LEU A 18 -4.45 34.55 11.83
CA LEU A 18 -4.58 35.32 13.08
C LEU A 18 -5.43 36.61 13.00
N LEU A 19 -6.13 36.86 11.89
CA LEU A 19 -7.01 38.03 11.76
C LEU A 19 -8.43 37.65 11.33
N SER A 20 -9.17 36.97 12.20
CA SER A 20 -10.60 37.26 12.32
C SER A 20 -11.17 36.90 13.70
N TYR A 21 -11.96 37.84 14.22
CA TYR A 21 -12.86 37.75 15.37
C TYR A 21 -12.31 38.06 16.77
N SER A 22 -12.33 39.36 17.12
CA SER A 22 -12.36 39.87 18.48
C SER A 22 -13.72 40.55 18.72
N PRO A 23 -14.58 40.09 19.65
CA PRO A 23 -15.73 40.88 20.06
C PRO A 23 -15.29 41.85 21.15
N THR A 24 -15.20 43.12 20.80
CA THR A 24 -15.04 44.23 21.75
C THR A 24 -16.29 44.33 22.62
N ILE A 25 -16.14 44.05 23.91
CA ILE A 25 -17.14 44.34 24.93
C ILE A 25 -17.05 45.84 25.25
N THR A 26 -18.14 46.59 25.02
CA THR A 26 -18.38 47.90 25.65
C THR A 26 -19.71 47.84 26.40
N PRO A 27 -19.82 48.39 27.63
CA PRO A 27 -20.94 48.10 28.52
C PRO A 27 -22.06 49.14 28.47
N THR A 28 -23.24 48.72 28.92
CA THR A 28 -24.31 49.50 29.57
C THR A 28 -25.43 50.06 28.68
N ALA A 29 -26.62 49.43 28.75
CA ALA A 29 -27.88 49.98 29.31
C ALA A 29 -29.15 49.43 28.60
N THR A 30 -30.24 49.35 29.38
CA THR A 30 -31.64 48.93 29.11
C THR A 30 -31.86 47.41 29.14
N LEU A 31 -32.12 46.75 30.29
CA LEU A 31 -33.32 46.75 31.16
C LEU A 31 -34.64 46.40 30.46
N GLU A 32 -35.21 45.29 30.94
CA GLU A 32 -36.64 44.90 30.97
C GLU A 32 -37.27 44.28 29.71
N LEU A 33 -38.10 43.24 29.95
CA LEU A 33 -38.80 42.34 29.01
C LEU A 33 -37.89 41.20 28.51
N GLU A 34 -37.76 40.09 29.22
CA GLU A 34 -38.59 38.89 29.00
C GLU A 34 -38.36 37.90 30.17
N ARG A 35 -38.83 38.26 31.36
CA ARG A 35 -38.90 37.35 32.51
C ARG A 35 -40.36 37.16 32.90
N GLY A 36 -41.13 36.57 31.98
CA GLY A 36 -42.58 36.61 32.05
C GLY A 36 -43.36 35.45 31.46
N GLU A 37 -42.75 34.34 30.98
CA GLU A 37 -43.57 33.26 30.38
C GLU A 37 -43.24 31.82 30.79
N SER A 38 -42.20 31.56 31.57
CA SER A 38 -41.80 30.17 31.88
C SER A 38 -42.52 29.52 33.09
N LYS A 39 -43.69 30.01 33.53
CA LYS A 39 -44.33 29.53 34.79
C LYS A 39 -45.84 29.21 34.75
N LYS A 40 -46.44 29.07 33.57
CA LYS A 40 -47.84 28.62 33.45
C LYS A 40 -48.00 27.61 32.30
N GLN A 41 -47.55 26.38 32.52
CA GLN A 41 -48.07 25.19 31.83
C GLN A 41 -47.51 23.93 32.49
N MET A 42 -47.81 23.79 33.79
CA MET A 42 -47.86 22.50 34.45
C MET A 42 -49.20 22.44 35.17
N GLU A 43 -49.94 21.38 34.87
CA GLU A 43 -51.11 20.84 35.60
C GLU A 43 -52.47 21.54 35.40
N LEU A 44 -53.33 20.96 34.56
CA LEU A 44 -54.52 20.23 35.03
C LEU A 44 -55.32 19.57 33.88
N GLU A 45 -55.73 18.31 34.16
CA GLU A 45 -56.75 17.44 33.53
C GLU A 45 -56.37 16.78 32.18
N GLY A 46 -56.47 15.46 31.99
CA GLY A 46 -57.04 14.35 32.77
C GLY A 46 -57.64 13.29 31.83
N GLU A 47 -57.10 12.06 31.89
CA GLU A 47 -57.65 10.75 31.45
C GLU A 47 -58.25 10.54 30.04
N SER A 48 -57.64 9.64 29.24
CA SER A 48 -58.23 8.31 28.94
C SER A 48 -57.43 7.47 27.92
N SER A 49 -57.32 6.17 28.24
CA SER A 49 -57.09 5.00 27.36
C SER A 49 -55.70 4.73 26.72
N LEU A 50 -55.03 3.69 27.24
CA LEU A 50 -54.02 2.85 26.56
C LEU A 50 -54.68 2.02 25.44
N PRO A 51 -53.95 1.66 24.36
CA PRO A 51 -53.40 0.30 24.34
C PRO A 51 -52.01 0.13 23.67
N ASP A 52 -51.38 -0.98 24.08
CA ASP A 52 -50.43 -1.87 23.37
C ASP A 52 -49.07 -1.36 22.88
N ASN A 53 -48.07 -1.62 23.73
CA ASN A 53 -46.88 -2.43 23.45
C ASN A 53 -46.63 -2.77 21.96
N LYS A 54 -46.03 -1.83 21.22
CA LYS A 54 -45.22 -2.16 20.05
C LYS A 54 -43.76 -2.05 20.43
N ARG A 55 -43.18 -3.24 20.63
CA ARG A 55 -41.76 -3.56 20.53
C ARG A 55 -41.10 -2.65 19.49
N CYS A 56 -40.12 -1.84 19.93
CA CYS A 56 -39.15 -1.26 19.03
C CYS A 56 -38.39 -2.43 18.41
N ASP A 57 -38.85 -2.86 17.23
CA ASP A 57 -38.09 -3.74 16.38
C ASP A 57 -36.78 -3.01 16.07
N PHE A 58 -35.72 -3.49 16.70
CA PHE A 58 -34.36 -3.28 16.25
C PHE A 58 -34.37 -3.46 14.73
N PHE A 59 -33.96 -2.42 14.00
CA PHE A 59 -33.67 -2.55 12.59
C PHE A 59 -32.60 -3.65 12.45
N ASP A 60 -33.05 -4.84 12.06
CA ASP A 60 -32.24 -5.94 11.55
C ASP A 60 -31.74 -5.51 10.16
N GLY A 61 -30.70 -4.68 10.18
CA GLY A 61 -29.98 -4.22 9.00
C GLY A 61 -28.76 -5.10 8.77
N ASN A 62 -28.96 -6.39 8.51
CA ASN A 62 -27.97 -7.21 7.79
C ASN A 62 -27.93 -6.76 6.32
N GLU A 63 -27.54 -5.51 6.08
CA GLU A 63 -27.16 -5.06 4.74
C GLU A 63 -25.85 -5.73 4.39
N LYS A 64 -25.97 -6.79 3.58
CA LYS A 64 -24.87 -7.35 2.81
C LYS A 64 -24.11 -6.20 2.18
N ILE A 65 -22.85 -6.02 2.60
CA ILE A 65 -21.87 -5.16 1.94
C ILE A 65 -21.99 -5.43 0.43
N LYS A 66 -22.51 -4.44 -0.32
CA LYS A 66 -22.59 -4.54 -1.78
C LYS A 66 -21.16 -4.78 -2.27
N ASN A 67 -20.91 -5.97 -2.80
CA ASN A 67 -19.67 -6.26 -3.52
C ASN A 67 -19.52 -5.17 -4.58
N VAL A 68 -18.53 -4.30 -4.42
CA VAL A 68 -18.18 -3.29 -5.41
C VAL A 68 -17.88 -4.08 -6.69
N ALA A 69 -18.69 -3.89 -7.73
CA ALA A 69 -18.47 -4.55 -8.99
C ALA A 69 -17.08 -4.15 -9.48
N PHE A 70 -16.23 -5.14 -9.72
CA PHE A 70 -14.91 -4.91 -10.31
C PHE A 70 -15.13 -4.25 -11.67
N VAL A 71 -14.59 -3.04 -11.84
CA VAL A 71 -14.61 -2.34 -13.12
C VAL A 71 -13.82 -3.17 -14.12
N GLY A 72 -14.34 -3.34 -15.33
CA GLY A 72 -13.66 -4.04 -16.41
C GLY A 72 -12.31 -3.39 -16.71
N PHE A 73 -11.30 -4.21 -17.04
CA PHE A 73 -9.95 -3.70 -17.37
C PHE A 73 -9.98 -2.78 -18.59
N ASP A 74 -10.88 -3.05 -19.53
CA ASP A 74 -11.18 -2.22 -20.69
C ASP A 74 -11.83 -0.87 -20.31
N GLU A 75 -12.74 -0.88 -19.34
CA GLU A 75 -13.41 0.33 -18.86
C GLU A 75 -12.45 1.27 -18.11
N LEU A 76 -11.40 0.74 -17.50
CA LEU A 76 -10.31 1.52 -16.91
C LEU A 76 -9.63 2.43 -17.95
N PHE A 77 -9.48 1.95 -19.19
CA PHE A 77 -8.84 2.68 -20.29
C PHE A 77 -9.83 3.44 -21.19
N ARG A 78 -11.07 3.68 -20.75
CA ARG A 78 -12.08 4.38 -21.57
C ARG A 78 -11.74 5.84 -21.94
N PHE A 79 -10.73 6.43 -21.32
CA PHE A 79 -10.29 7.82 -21.54
C PHE A 79 -8.96 7.93 -22.31
N VAL A 80 -8.53 6.84 -22.94
CA VAL A 80 -7.27 6.71 -23.68
C VAL A 80 -7.47 7.13 -25.15
N ASP A 81 -6.60 7.99 -25.65
CA ASP A 81 -6.59 8.41 -27.06
C ASP A 81 -5.73 7.45 -27.93
N GLY A 82 -5.81 7.58 -29.26
CA GLY A 82 -5.01 6.77 -30.18
C GLY A 82 -3.49 6.84 -29.95
N LEU A 83 -2.96 8.01 -29.55
CA LEU A 83 -1.55 8.17 -29.20
C LEU A 83 -1.18 7.46 -27.89
N ASP A 84 -2.09 7.45 -26.92
CA ASP A 84 -1.90 6.76 -25.64
C ASP A 84 -1.83 5.25 -25.88
N TYR A 85 -2.67 4.70 -26.78
CA TYR A 85 -2.57 3.29 -27.19
C TYR A 85 -1.21 2.96 -27.79
N ILE A 86 -0.65 3.82 -28.64
CA ILE A 86 0.68 3.61 -29.22
C ILE A 86 1.74 3.60 -28.11
N LEU A 87 1.73 4.57 -27.20
CA LEU A 87 2.66 4.61 -26.07
C LEU A 87 2.54 3.36 -25.19
N MET A 88 1.33 2.90 -24.89
CA MET A 88 1.10 1.67 -24.12
C MET A 88 1.65 0.44 -24.84
N THR A 89 1.49 0.34 -26.17
CA THR A 89 2.08 -0.78 -26.94
C THR A 89 3.60 -0.74 -26.93
N VAL A 90 4.22 0.42 -27.07
CA VAL A 90 5.69 0.56 -26.97
C VAL A 90 6.18 0.22 -25.56
N GLY A 91 5.48 0.70 -24.53
CA GLY A 91 5.82 0.44 -23.13
C GLY A 91 5.68 -1.04 -22.76
N THR A 92 4.66 -1.73 -23.27
CA THR A 92 4.47 -3.18 -23.08
C THR A 92 5.50 -4.01 -23.82
N LEU A 93 5.84 -3.66 -25.07
CA LEU A 93 6.93 -4.32 -25.80
C LEU A 93 8.27 -4.15 -25.05
N GLY A 94 8.56 -2.94 -24.56
CA GLY A 94 9.73 -2.69 -23.70
C GLY A 94 9.70 -3.51 -22.41
N ALA A 95 8.52 -3.69 -21.80
CA ALA A 95 8.36 -4.54 -20.62
C ALA A 95 8.63 -6.01 -20.89
N ILE A 96 8.19 -6.54 -22.04
CA ILE A 96 8.44 -7.93 -22.45
C ILE A 96 9.95 -8.15 -22.65
N VAL A 97 10.61 -7.28 -23.42
CA VAL A 97 12.06 -7.38 -23.66
C VAL A 97 12.83 -7.28 -22.35
N HIS A 98 12.46 -6.35 -21.47
CA HIS A 98 13.06 -6.22 -20.15
C HIS A 98 12.78 -7.44 -19.25
N GLY A 99 11.58 -8.05 -19.32
CA GLY A 99 11.24 -9.26 -18.56
C GLY A 99 12.08 -10.47 -18.96
N CYS A 100 12.31 -10.65 -20.28
CA CYS A 100 13.16 -11.72 -20.80
C CYS A 100 14.66 -11.52 -20.54
N SER A 101 15.07 -10.38 -19.99
CA SER A 101 16.48 -10.04 -19.82
C SER A 101 17.22 -10.93 -18.82
N LEU A 102 16.60 -11.21 -17.67
CA LEU A 102 17.21 -12.02 -16.61
C LEU A 102 17.46 -13.46 -17.06
N PRO A 103 16.50 -14.15 -17.71
CA PRO A 103 16.75 -15.47 -18.29
C PRO A 103 17.86 -15.50 -19.36
N LEU A 104 17.89 -14.51 -20.26
CA LEU A 104 18.95 -14.39 -21.26
C LEU A 104 20.32 -14.15 -20.62
N PHE A 105 20.39 -13.30 -19.60
CA PHE A 105 21.59 -13.07 -18.82
C PHE A 105 22.10 -14.36 -18.17
N LEU A 106 21.21 -15.11 -17.50
CA LEU A 106 21.56 -16.38 -16.86
C LEU A 106 22.04 -17.43 -17.87
N ARG A 107 21.43 -17.49 -19.06
CA ARG A 107 21.85 -18.38 -20.16
C ARG A 107 23.28 -18.08 -20.62
N PHE A 108 23.60 -16.81 -20.89
CA PHE A 108 24.95 -16.40 -21.31
C PHE A 108 25.97 -16.54 -20.18
N PHE A 109 25.56 -16.27 -18.94
CA PHE A 109 26.40 -16.49 -17.77
C PHE A 109 26.74 -17.97 -17.59
N ALA A 110 25.76 -18.87 -17.78
CA ALA A 110 26.00 -20.32 -17.73
C ALA A 110 27.00 -20.77 -18.82
N ASP A 111 26.88 -20.28 -20.05
CA ASP A 111 27.84 -20.59 -21.13
C ASP A 111 29.25 -20.06 -20.82
N LEU A 112 29.34 -18.85 -20.26
CA LEU A 112 30.61 -18.28 -19.83
C LEU A 112 31.27 -19.14 -18.75
N VAL A 113 30.51 -19.56 -17.73
CA VAL A 113 31.00 -20.45 -16.67
C VAL A 113 31.44 -21.81 -17.24
N ASN A 114 30.67 -22.37 -18.17
CA ASN A 114 31.02 -23.64 -18.83
C ASN A 114 32.28 -23.51 -19.70
N SER A 115 32.52 -22.36 -20.32
CA SER A 115 33.75 -22.08 -21.07
C SER A 115 34.99 -22.11 -20.18
N PHE A 116 34.90 -21.53 -18.97
CA PHE A 116 35.98 -21.62 -17.98
C PHE A 116 36.25 -23.07 -17.53
N GLY A 117 35.20 -23.86 -17.32
CA GLY A 117 35.34 -25.26 -16.90
C GLY A 117 35.93 -26.17 -17.97
N SER A 118 35.51 -26.02 -19.22
CA SER A 118 35.92 -26.89 -20.34
C SER A 118 37.29 -26.54 -20.94
N ASN A 119 37.73 -25.29 -20.84
CA ASN A 119 39.01 -24.83 -21.38
C ASN A 119 40.04 -24.52 -20.28
N ALA A 120 39.89 -25.08 -19.07
CA ALA A 120 40.72 -24.77 -17.91
C ALA A 120 42.25 -24.89 -18.16
N ASP A 121 42.65 -25.76 -19.09
CA ASP A 121 44.06 -25.99 -19.44
C ASP A 121 44.60 -25.05 -20.55
N ASP A 122 43.75 -24.26 -21.21
CA ASP A 122 44.12 -23.41 -22.36
C ASP A 122 43.65 -21.95 -22.13
N LEU A 123 44.59 -21.13 -21.64
CA LEU A 123 44.35 -19.74 -21.25
C LEU A 123 43.96 -18.84 -22.44
N ASP A 124 44.49 -19.12 -23.63
CA ASP A 124 44.23 -18.30 -24.82
C ASP A 124 42.80 -18.48 -25.31
N LYS A 125 42.30 -19.74 -25.30
CA LYS A 125 40.90 -20.04 -25.64
C LYS A 125 39.92 -19.45 -24.64
N ILE A 126 40.21 -19.53 -23.34
CA ILE A 126 39.40 -18.88 -22.30
C ILE A 126 39.29 -17.38 -22.59
N THR A 127 40.41 -16.72 -22.85
CA THR A 127 40.45 -15.26 -23.08
C THR A 127 39.59 -14.86 -24.28
N GLN A 128 39.62 -15.62 -25.37
CA GLN A 128 38.79 -15.36 -26.55
C GLN A 128 37.29 -15.53 -26.28
N GLU A 129 36.88 -16.61 -25.61
CA GLU A 129 35.47 -16.85 -25.27
C GLU A 129 34.95 -15.81 -24.27
N VAL A 130 35.76 -15.40 -23.27
CA VAL A 130 35.40 -14.35 -22.32
C VAL A 130 35.14 -13.03 -23.03
N VAL A 131 36.01 -12.63 -23.97
CA VAL A 131 35.82 -11.39 -24.74
C VAL A 131 34.54 -11.45 -25.57
N LYS A 132 34.25 -12.59 -26.20
CA LYS A 132 33.00 -12.82 -26.95
C LYS A 132 31.75 -12.69 -26.07
N TYR A 133 31.71 -13.32 -24.90
CA TYR A 133 30.59 -13.18 -23.97
C TYR A 133 30.49 -11.78 -23.36
N ALA A 134 31.63 -11.08 -23.16
CA ALA A 134 31.62 -9.68 -22.73
C ALA A 134 30.92 -8.76 -23.75
N PHE A 135 31.15 -8.97 -25.05
CA PHE A 135 30.41 -8.26 -26.09
C PHE A 135 28.91 -8.60 -26.08
N TYR A 136 28.53 -9.85 -25.87
CA TYR A 136 27.11 -10.22 -25.72
C TYR A 136 26.46 -9.52 -24.52
N PHE A 137 27.14 -9.47 -23.37
CA PHE A 137 26.62 -8.74 -22.22
C PHE A 137 26.48 -7.24 -22.47
N LEU A 138 27.38 -6.63 -23.25
CA LEU A 138 27.30 -5.22 -23.60
C LEU A 138 26.09 -4.93 -24.49
N ILE A 139 25.85 -5.76 -25.52
CA ILE A 139 24.70 -5.63 -26.42
C ILE A 139 23.39 -5.84 -25.66
N VAL A 140 23.31 -6.90 -24.85
CA VAL A 140 22.13 -7.19 -24.02
C VAL A 140 21.90 -6.07 -23.01
N GLY A 141 22.94 -5.57 -22.35
CA GLY A 141 22.84 -4.45 -21.41
C GLY A 141 22.30 -3.17 -22.07
N ALA A 142 22.77 -2.84 -23.27
CA ALA A 142 22.24 -1.72 -24.04
C ALA A 142 20.76 -1.90 -24.40
N ALA A 143 20.36 -3.12 -24.81
CA ALA A 143 18.98 -3.44 -25.11
C ALA A 143 18.08 -3.35 -23.86
N ILE A 144 18.54 -3.84 -22.71
CA ILE A 144 17.84 -3.74 -21.42
C ILE A 144 17.65 -2.29 -21.04
N TRP A 145 18.71 -1.47 -21.14
CA TRP A 145 18.66 -0.06 -20.80
C TRP A 145 17.62 0.68 -21.65
N ALA A 146 17.68 0.52 -22.98
CA ALA A 146 16.72 1.13 -23.91
C ALA A 146 15.28 0.65 -23.64
N SER A 147 15.09 -0.64 -23.41
CA SER A 147 13.77 -1.24 -23.13
C SER A 147 13.21 -0.79 -21.77
N SER A 148 14.06 -0.66 -20.75
CA SER A 148 13.68 -0.17 -19.43
C SER A 148 13.21 1.28 -19.49
N TRP A 149 13.97 2.12 -20.20
CA TRP A 149 13.61 3.51 -20.44
C TRP A 149 12.27 3.62 -21.17
N ALA A 150 12.13 2.92 -22.31
CA ALA A 150 10.88 2.92 -23.09
C ALA A 150 9.68 2.47 -22.26
N LYS A 151 9.83 1.37 -21.49
CA LYS A 151 8.81 0.87 -20.57
C LYS A 151 8.38 1.94 -19.57
N ILE A 152 9.32 2.47 -18.78
CA ILE A 152 9.02 3.37 -17.67
C ILE A 152 8.46 4.68 -18.18
N SER A 153 9.10 5.29 -19.19
CA SER A 153 8.68 6.58 -19.74
C SER A 153 7.30 6.52 -20.40
N CYS A 154 7.03 5.50 -21.23
CA CYS A 154 5.74 5.41 -21.93
C CYS A 154 4.58 5.11 -20.97
N TRP A 155 4.80 4.24 -19.98
CA TRP A 155 3.78 3.95 -18.96
C TRP A 155 3.55 5.13 -18.02
N MET A 156 4.61 5.83 -17.62
CA MET A 156 4.49 6.99 -16.73
C MET A 156 3.76 8.15 -17.43
N TRP A 157 4.12 8.44 -18.68
CA TRP A 157 3.45 9.48 -19.48
C TRP A 157 1.95 9.19 -19.65
N THR A 158 1.60 7.96 -20.06
CA THR A 158 0.19 7.57 -20.22
C THR A 158 -0.55 7.64 -18.89
N GLY A 159 0.08 7.20 -17.80
CA GLY A 159 -0.50 7.25 -16.45
C GLY A 159 -0.79 8.67 -15.97
N GLU A 160 0.10 9.63 -16.23
CA GLU A 160 -0.11 11.05 -15.88
C GLU A 160 -1.28 11.67 -16.63
N ILE A 161 -1.35 11.45 -17.94
CA ILE A 161 -2.43 11.97 -18.79
C ILE A 161 -3.77 11.35 -18.38
N GLN A 162 -3.82 10.02 -18.23
CA GLN A 162 -5.03 9.30 -17.86
C GLN A 162 -5.52 9.71 -16.46
N SER A 163 -4.62 9.82 -15.49
CA SER A 163 -4.93 10.29 -14.13
C SER A 163 -5.48 11.72 -14.13
N THR A 164 -4.88 12.63 -14.91
CA THR A 164 -5.34 14.02 -15.01
C THR A 164 -6.74 14.10 -15.62
N ARG A 165 -7.00 13.36 -16.70
CA ARG A 165 -8.33 13.28 -17.32
C ARG A 165 -9.39 12.71 -16.38
N MET A 166 -9.06 11.65 -15.65
CA MET A 166 -9.94 11.05 -14.65
C MET A 166 -10.26 12.05 -13.53
N ARG A 167 -9.27 12.77 -13.02
CA ARG A 167 -9.46 13.78 -11.96
C ARG A 167 -10.39 14.91 -12.39
N ILE A 168 -10.24 15.41 -13.61
CA ILE A 168 -11.10 16.47 -14.15
C ILE A 168 -12.56 15.99 -14.24
N LYS A 169 -12.79 14.83 -14.85
CA LYS A 169 -14.16 14.27 -15.00
C LYS A 169 -14.76 13.83 -13.67
N TYR A 170 -13.93 13.35 -12.74
CA TYR A 170 -14.37 13.03 -11.39
C TYR A 170 -14.80 14.29 -10.64
N LEU A 171 -14.02 15.37 -10.73
CA LEU A 171 -14.36 16.64 -10.09
C LEU A 171 -15.66 17.21 -10.66
N GLU A 172 -15.83 17.18 -11.99
CA GLU A 172 -17.07 17.57 -12.67
C GLU A 172 -18.27 16.76 -12.14
N ALA A 173 -18.16 15.43 -12.11
CA ALA A 173 -19.22 14.57 -11.59
C ALA A 173 -19.47 14.73 -10.08
N ALA A 174 -18.43 14.99 -9.29
CA ALA A 174 -18.55 15.17 -7.84
C ALA A 174 -19.23 16.50 -7.48
N LEU A 175 -19.01 17.56 -8.27
CA LEU A 175 -19.66 18.86 -8.08
C LEU A 175 -21.15 18.82 -8.44
N ASP A 176 -21.57 17.90 -9.31
CA ASP A 176 -22.97 17.70 -9.71
C ASP A 176 -23.76 16.78 -8.77
N GLN A 177 -23.12 16.25 -7.72
CA GLN A 177 -23.69 15.22 -6.85
C GLN A 177 -24.34 15.81 -5.58
N ASP A 178 -25.53 15.31 -5.22
CA ASP A 178 -26.25 15.72 -4.01
C ASP A 178 -25.47 15.41 -2.71
N THR A 179 -25.65 16.25 -1.68
CA THR A 179 -24.97 16.18 -0.37
C THR A 179 -25.07 14.84 0.36
N ARG A 180 -26.07 13.99 0.04
CA ARG A 180 -26.21 12.63 0.58
C ARG A 180 -25.13 11.65 0.11
N PHE A 181 -24.45 11.93 -0.99
CA PHE A 181 -23.38 11.06 -1.52
C PHE A 181 -22.07 11.14 -0.72
N PHE A 182 -21.85 12.26 -0.02
CA PHE A 182 -20.60 12.51 0.71
C PHE A 182 -20.52 11.81 2.08
N ASP A 183 -21.58 11.10 2.50
CA ASP A 183 -21.64 10.37 3.78
C ASP A 183 -21.14 8.92 3.72
N THR A 184 -20.63 8.45 2.57
CA THR A 184 -20.22 7.05 2.40
C THR A 184 -18.71 6.92 2.18
N GLU A 185 -18.00 6.31 3.14
CA GLU A 185 -16.59 5.96 2.97
C GLU A 185 -16.43 4.71 2.10
N VAL A 186 -15.59 4.81 1.06
CA VAL A 186 -15.14 3.64 0.29
C VAL A 186 -13.62 3.61 0.29
N ARG A 187 -13.06 2.56 0.87
CA ARG A 187 -11.64 2.21 0.78
C ARG A 187 -11.51 0.87 0.07
N THR A 188 -10.61 0.79 -0.91
CA THR A 188 -10.18 -0.50 -1.47
C THR A 188 -8.75 -0.37 -2.00
N SER A 189 -7.86 -1.24 -1.52
CA SER A 189 -6.55 -1.43 -2.14
C SER A 189 -5.93 -2.73 -1.64
N ASP A 190 -6.10 -3.85 -2.36
CA ASP A 190 -5.32 -5.08 -2.09
C ASP A 190 -5.11 -6.00 -3.31
N VAL A 191 -5.49 -5.56 -4.54
CA VAL A 191 -5.59 -6.49 -5.69
C VAL A 191 -4.40 -6.40 -6.66
N VAL A 192 -3.61 -5.33 -6.58
CA VAL A 192 -2.50 -5.08 -7.51
C VAL A 192 -1.26 -5.92 -7.18
N PHE A 193 -1.07 -6.30 -5.91
CA PHE A 193 0.11 -7.03 -5.45
C PHE A 193 0.15 -8.49 -5.94
N SER A 194 -1.01 -9.17 -5.97
CA SER A 194 -1.09 -10.59 -6.37
C SER A 194 -0.75 -10.83 -7.84
N ILE A 195 -1.12 -9.91 -8.73
CA ILE A 195 -0.93 -10.06 -10.19
C ILE A 195 0.56 -10.01 -10.57
N ASN A 196 1.35 -9.17 -9.89
CA ASN A 196 2.78 -9.06 -10.18
C ASN A 196 3.56 -10.32 -9.77
N SER A 197 3.16 -10.95 -8.65
CA SER A 197 3.78 -12.17 -8.16
C SER A 197 3.58 -13.35 -9.13
N ASP A 198 2.38 -13.51 -9.67
CA ASP A 198 2.04 -14.62 -10.57
C ASP A 198 2.80 -14.54 -11.90
N ALA A 199 2.99 -13.33 -12.44
CA ALA A 199 3.68 -13.13 -13.73
C ALA A 199 5.17 -13.51 -13.68
N VAL A 200 5.85 -13.25 -12.57
CA VAL A 200 7.27 -13.61 -12.37
C VAL A 200 7.42 -15.12 -12.27
N MET A 201 6.50 -15.79 -11.56
CA MET A 201 6.55 -17.25 -11.38
C MET A 201 6.41 -18.02 -12.70
N VAL A 202 5.56 -17.55 -13.61
CA VAL A 202 5.37 -18.22 -14.91
C VAL A 202 6.61 -18.13 -15.79
N GLN A 203 7.34 -17.01 -15.74
CA GLN A 203 8.56 -16.82 -16.55
C GLN A 203 9.70 -17.76 -16.09
N ASP A 204 9.90 -17.89 -14.79
CA ASP A 204 10.97 -18.74 -14.23
C ASP A 204 10.77 -20.22 -14.55
N VAL A 205 9.52 -20.70 -14.59
CA VAL A 205 9.20 -22.10 -14.91
C VAL A 205 9.55 -22.44 -16.37
N ILE A 206 9.27 -21.54 -17.32
CA ILE A 206 9.48 -21.81 -18.75
C ILE A 206 10.97 -22.01 -19.07
N ILE A 207 11.85 -21.15 -18.54
CA ILE A 207 13.29 -21.27 -18.78
C ILE A 207 13.89 -22.42 -17.96
N GLY A 208 13.48 -22.59 -16.70
CA GLY A 208 13.97 -23.68 -15.83
C GLY A 208 13.68 -25.07 -16.38
N CYS A 209 12.46 -25.28 -16.92
CA CYS A 209 12.07 -26.55 -17.53
C CYS A 209 12.86 -26.89 -18.80
N SER A 210 13.34 -25.89 -19.54
CA SER A 210 14.09 -26.09 -20.79
C SER A 210 15.55 -26.50 -20.58
N ALA A 211 16.19 -26.02 -19.50
CA ALA A 211 17.61 -26.26 -19.24
C ALA A 211 17.84 -27.49 -18.35
N VAL A 212 17.13 -27.63 -17.23
CA VAL A 212 17.24 -28.80 -16.32
C VAL A 212 15.90 -29.02 -15.61
N TRP A 213 15.02 -29.83 -16.22
CA TRP A 213 13.68 -30.12 -15.68
C TRP A 213 13.70 -30.71 -14.26
N GLN A 214 14.77 -31.42 -13.87
CA GLN A 214 14.92 -32.01 -12.53
C GLN A 214 15.19 -30.96 -11.44
N LEU A 215 16.00 -29.93 -11.72
CA LEU A 215 16.28 -28.84 -10.76
C LEU A 215 15.07 -27.89 -10.62
N ALA A 216 14.35 -27.65 -11.73
CA ALA A 216 13.15 -26.84 -11.74
C ALA A 216 12.01 -27.41 -10.88
N LEU A 217 11.85 -28.74 -10.85
CA LEU A 217 10.86 -29.41 -9.99
C LEU A 217 11.18 -29.27 -8.51
N VAL A 218 12.46 -29.26 -8.13
CA VAL A 218 12.89 -29.05 -6.73
C VAL A 218 12.55 -27.62 -6.28
N THR A 219 12.81 -26.61 -7.11
CA THR A 219 12.40 -25.23 -6.81
C THR A 219 10.89 -25.06 -6.75
N LEU A 220 10.14 -25.72 -7.64
CA LEU A 220 8.69 -25.68 -7.67
C LEU A 220 8.07 -26.26 -6.38
N ALA A 221 8.71 -27.27 -5.78
CA ALA A 221 8.25 -27.86 -4.52
C ALA A 221 8.46 -26.93 -3.30
N VAL A 222 9.43 -26.02 -3.35
CA VAL A 222 9.73 -25.07 -2.26
C VAL A 222 8.80 -23.86 -2.28
N VAL A 223 8.32 -23.45 -3.46
CA VAL A 223 7.43 -22.30 -3.63
C VAL A 223 6.15 -22.38 -2.76
N PRO A 224 5.40 -23.51 -2.73
CA PRO A 224 4.25 -23.66 -1.83
C PRO A 224 4.62 -23.51 -0.35
N MET A 225 5.80 -23.99 0.05
CA MET A 225 6.27 -23.85 1.43
C MET A 225 6.50 -22.38 1.80
N ILE A 226 7.15 -21.62 0.91
CA ILE A 226 7.34 -20.17 1.08
C ILE A 226 5.99 -19.45 1.10
N ALA A 227 5.07 -19.82 0.21
CA ALA A 227 3.73 -19.23 0.14
C ALA A 227 2.93 -19.47 1.43
N VAL A 228 3.00 -20.67 2.02
CA VAL A 228 2.33 -20.97 3.30
C VAL A 228 2.92 -20.12 4.43
N ILE A 229 4.25 -20.04 4.54
CA ILE A 229 4.91 -19.24 5.58
C ILE A 229 4.62 -17.75 5.38
N GLY A 230 4.71 -17.26 4.15
CA GLY A 230 4.38 -15.90 3.76
C GLY A 230 2.91 -15.56 4.04
N GLY A 231 2.00 -16.47 3.74
CA GLY A 231 0.57 -16.33 4.04
C GLY A 231 0.29 -16.24 5.54
N ILE A 232 0.90 -17.10 6.35
CA ILE A 232 0.77 -17.04 7.81
C ILE A 232 1.38 -15.74 8.37
N HIS A 233 2.55 -15.33 7.85
CA HIS A 233 3.22 -14.10 8.26
C HIS A 233 2.39 -12.86 7.93
N THR A 234 1.92 -12.73 6.69
CA THR A 234 1.12 -11.59 6.21
C THR A 234 -0.22 -11.50 6.93
N THR A 235 -0.94 -12.61 7.10
CA THR A 235 -2.23 -12.62 7.81
C THR A 235 -2.09 -12.30 9.30
N THR A 236 -1.05 -12.82 9.96
CA THR A 236 -0.78 -12.50 11.38
C THR A 236 -0.39 -11.04 11.54
N LEU A 237 0.45 -10.53 10.64
CA LEU A 237 0.86 -9.14 10.64
C LEU A 237 -0.31 -8.19 10.34
N ALA A 238 -1.16 -8.51 9.37
CA ALA A 238 -2.35 -7.74 9.05
C ALA A 238 -3.31 -7.65 10.26
N LYS A 239 -3.54 -8.78 10.96
CA LYS A 239 -4.37 -8.80 12.18
C LYS A 239 -3.79 -7.94 13.30
N LEU A 240 -2.49 -8.06 13.56
CA LEU A 240 -1.82 -7.25 14.60
C LEU A 240 -1.75 -5.77 14.23
N SER A 241 -1.54 -5.46 12.95
CA SER A 241 -1.50 -4.09 12.43
C SER A 241 -2.89 -3.45 12.46
N GLY A 242 -3.93 -4.18 12.09
CA GLY A 242 -5.32 -3.72 12.18
C GLY A 242 -5.71 -3.41 13.62
N LYS A 243 -5.40 -4.33 14.55
CA LYS A 243 -5.59 -4.09 15.98
C LYS A 243 -4.80 -2.87 16.49
N SER A 244 -3.55 -2.74 16.07
CA SER A 244 -2.74 -1.57 16.43
C SER A 244 -3.35 -0.27 15.90
N GLN A 245 -3.95 -0.28 14.71
CA GLN A 245 -4.57 0.90 14.12
C GLN A 245 -5.90 1.25 14.81
N GLU A 246 -6.70 0.26 15.18
CA GLU A 246 -7.93 0.46 15.94
C GLU A 246 -7.65 1.05 17.32
N ASP A 247 -6.72 0.45 18.07
CA ASP A 247 -6.31 0.98 19.38
C ASP A 247 -5.75 2.41 19.21
N LEU A 248 -4.86 2.66 18.25
CA LEU A 248 -4.34 4.01 17.98
C LEU A 248 -5.42 5.03 17.60
N SER A 249 -6.48 4.62 16.91
CA SER A 249 -7.59 5.51 16.53
C SER A 249 -8.45 5.88 17.73
N GLN A 250 -8.72 4.93 18.62
CA GLN A 250 -9.44 5.16 19.87
C GLN A 250 -8.63 6.09 20.79
N ASP A 251 -7.33 5.82 20.91
CA ASP A 251 -6.38 6.59 21.68
C ASP A 251 -6.29 8.03 21.16
N GLY A 252 -6.21 8.18 19.84
CA GLY A 252 -6.21 9.46 19.14
C GLY A 252 -7.46 10.28 19.44
N ASN A 253 -8.64 9.68 19.39
CA ASN A 253 -9.91 10.36 19.68
C ASN A 253 -9.96 10.87 21.14
N ILE A 254 -9.49 10.07 22.11
CA ILE A 254 -9.43 10.49 23.53
C ILE A 254 -8.49 11.70 23.70
N VAL A 255 -7.32 11.66 23.05
CA VAL A 255 -6.36 12.77 23.09
C VAL A 255 -6.93 14.01 22.40
N GLU A 256 -7.55 13.84 21.24
CA GLU A 256 -8.20 14.92 20.49
C GLU A 256 -9.28 15.60 21.32
N GLN A 257 -10.19 14.84 21.92
CA GLN A 257 -11.21 15.38 22.83
C GLN A 257 -10.60 16.16 24.01
N THR A 258 -9.53 15.62 24.59
CA THR A 258 -8.82 16.25 25.72
C THR A 258 -8.17 17.58 25.31
N VAL A 259 -7.55 17.62 24.12
CA VAL A 259 -6.87 18.82 23.59
C VAL A 259 -7.89 19.87 23.17
N VAL A 260 -8.97 19.47 22.48
CA VAL A 260 -10.06 20.36 22.08
C VAL A 260 -10.71 21.00 23.33
N GLN A 261 -10.84 20.26 24.43
CA GLN A 261 -11.42 20.74 25.69
C GLN A 261 -10.38 21.15 26.75
N ILE A 262 -9.17 21.55 26.34
CA ILE A 262 -8.06 21.80 27.28
C ILE A 262 -8.40 22.82 28.38
N ARG A 263 -9.21 23.84 28.08
CA ARG A 263 -9.64 24.84 29.07
C ARG A 263 -10.49 24.23 30.19
N VAL A 264 -11.30 23.23 29.88
CA VAL A 264 -12.12 22.50 30.87
C VAL A 264 -11.22 21.63 31.75
N VAL A 265 -10.25 20.92 31.14
CA VAL A 265 -9.28 20.12 31.89
C VAL A 265 -8.50 20.97 32.89
N LEU A 266 -8.06 22.16 32.47
CA LEU A 266 -7.38 23.13 33.35
C LEU A 266 -8.29 23.65 34.46
N ALA A 267 -9.54 23.99 34.15
CA ALA A 267 -10.50 24.50 35.13
C ALA A 267 -10.82 23.49 36.25
N TYR A 268 -10.77 22.19 35.95
CA TYR A 268 -10.97 21.11 36.93
C TYR A 268 -9.65 20.55 37.52
N VAL A 269 -8.49 21.12 37.18
CA VAL A 269 -7.16 20.62 37.61
C VAL A 269 -6.98 19.13 37.23
N GLY A 270 -7.45 18.76 36.03
CA GLY A 270 -7.53 17.38 35.55
C GLY A 270 -6.29 16.86 34.81
N GLU A 271 -5.20 17.64 34.73
CA GLU A 271 -4.00 17.33 33.94
C GLU A 271 -3.39 15.97 34.28
N THR A 272 -3.26 15.67 35.57
CA THR A 272 -2.69 14.39 36.05
C THR A 272 -3.51 13.21 35.59
N LYS A 273 -4.85 13.35 35.57
CA LYS A 273 -5.76 12.30 35.10
C LYS A 273 -5.64 12.10 33.59
N ALA A 274 -5.58 13.20 32.82
CA ALA A 274 -5.37 13.16 31.37
C ALA A 274 -4.03 12.48 31.02
N LEU A 275 -2.94 12.85 31.70
CA LEU A 275 -1.63 12.23 31.55
C LEU A 275 -1.64 10.75 31.92
N GLN A 276 -2.34 10.38 32.99
CA GLN A 276 -2.45 8.97 33.39
C GLN A 276 -3.17 8.14 32.31
N VAL A 277 -4.30 8.64 31.79
CA VAL A 277 -5.05 7.97 30.71
C VAL A 277 -4.21 7.86 29.45
N TYR A 278 -3.49 8.91 29.05
CA TYR A 278 -2.57 8.86 27.91
C TYR A 278 -1.45 7.84 28.14
N SER A 279 -0.87 7.78 29.34
CA SER A 279 0.20 6.85 29.68
C SER A 279 -0.24 5.38 29.74
N SER A 280 -1.46 5.09 30.19
CA SER A 280 -1.99 3.71 30.20
C SER A 280 -2.23 3.22 28.78
N THR A 281 -2.70 4.13 27.95
CA THR A 281 -3.03 3.93 26.55
C THR A 281 -1.78 3.64 25.71
N LEU A 282 -0.75 4.48 25.83
CA LEU A 282 0.56 4.24 25.21
C LEU A 282 1.21 2.90 25.59
N ARG A 283 1.04 2.44 26.84
CA ARG A 283 1.58 1.12 27.26
C ARG A 283 0.92 -0.03 26.50
N VAL A 284 -0.37 0.08 26.18
CA VAL A 284 -1.09 -0.93 25.38
C VAL A 284 -0.53 -0.94 23.96
N ALA A 285 -0.44 0.22 23.31
CA ALA A 285 0.15 0.37 21.98
C ALA A 285 1.60 -0.17 21.95
N GLN A 286 2.43 0.12 22.95
CA GLN A 286 3.78 -0.39 23.07
C GLN A 286 3.84 -1.91 23.15
N LYS A 287 2.96 -2.54 23.93
CA LYS A 287 2.89 -4.01 24.05
C LYS A 287 2.49 -4.68 22.73
N ILE A 288 1.58 -4.06 21.97
CA ILE A 288 1.19 -4.52 20.63
C ILE A 288 2.34 -4.32 19.66
N GLY A 289 3.06 -3.21 19.76
CA GLY A 289 4.29 -2.96 19.01
C GLY A 289 5.34 -4.04 19.22
N TYR A 290 5.59 -4.46 20.46
CA TYR A 290 6.53 -5.56 20.75
C TYR A 290 6.08 -6.89 20.13
N ARG A 291 4.79 -7.25 20.24
CA ARG A 291 4.26 -8.47 19.62
C ARG A 291 4.35 -8.43 18.10
N THR A 292 4.07 -7.28 17.51
CA THR A 292 4.17 -7.04 16.07
C THR A 292 5.63 -7.15 15.60
N GLY A 293 6.56 -6.54 16.34
CA GLY A 293 7.99 -6.65 16.06
C GLY A 293 8.50 -8.08 16.13
N LEU A 294 8.10 -8.84 17.17
CA LEU A 294 8.45 -10.25 17.31
C LEU A 294 7.88 -11.09 16.15
N ALA A 295 6.60 -10.89 15.81
CA ALA A 295 5.95 -11.61 14.70
C ALA A 295 6.64 -11.33 13.36
N LYS A 296 7.01 -10.07 13.09
CA LYS A 296 7.78 -9.69 11.90
C LYS A 296 9.15 -10.38 11.87
N GLY A 297 9.86 -10.38 13.00
CA GLY A 297 11.17 -11.02 13.12
C GLY A 297 11.12 -12.53 12.84
N ILE A 298 10.18 -13.24 13.45
CA ILE A 298 9.98 -14.69 13.25
C ILE A 298 9.56 -14.96 11.80
N GLY A 299 8.62 -14.19 11.25
CA GLY A 299 8.14 -14.37 9.88
C GLY A 299 9.24 -14.19 8.83
N LEU A 300 10.04 -13.12 8.95
CA LEU A 300 11.18 -12.89 8.08
C LEU A 300 12.25 -13.97 8.25
N GLY A 301 12.60 -14.32 9.49
CA GLY A 301 13.58 -15.36 9.78
C GLY A 301 13.20 -16.72 9.20
N ALA A 302 11.94 -17.13 9.35
CA ALA A 302 11.42 -18.38 8.78
C ALA A 302 11.45 -18.37 7.24
N THR A 303 11.10 -17.25 6.62
CA THR A 303 11.14 -17.09 5.16
C THR A 303 12.57 -17.24 4.63
N TYR A 304 13.53 -16.52 5.24
CA TYR A 304 14.94 -16.61 4.85
C TYR A 304 15.54 -17.99 5.12
N PHE A 305 15.18 -18.64 6.23
CA PHE A 305 15.64 -20.00 6.53
C PHE A 305 15.27 -20.97 5.41
N VAL A 306 14.02 -20.92 4.92
CA VAL A 306 13.57 -21.78 3.80
C VAL A 306 14.31 -21.45 2.51
N VAL A 307 14.57 -20.18 2.21
CA VAL A 307 15.33 -19.77 1.02
C VAL A 307 16.77 -20.31 1.08
N PHE A 308 17.47 -20.15 2.19
CA PHE A 308 18.83 -20.69 2.34
C PHE A 308 18.87 -22.21 2.34
N TYR A 309 17.88 -22.87 2.94
CA TYR A 309 17.72 -24.32 2.88
C TYR A 309 17.51 -24.81 1.45
N CYS A 310 16.69 -24.10 0.67
CA CYS A 310 16.49 -24.34 -0.76
C CYS A 310 17.82 -24.23 -1.52
N TYR A 311 18.58 -23.15 -1.34
CA TYR A 311 19.89 -23.00 -1.98
C TYR A 311 20.86 -24.13 -1.61
N ALA A 312 20.90 -24.54 -0.35
CA ALA A 312 21.73 -25.66 0.08
C ALA A 312 21.34 -26.98 -0.63
N LEU A 313 20.03 -27.25 -0.76
CA LEU A 313 19.52 -28.42 -1.50
C LEU A 313 19.83 -28.34 -3.00
N LEU A 314 19.64 -27.18 -3.63
CA LEU A 314 19.95 -26.99 -5.05
C LEU A 314 21.44 -27.20 -5.33
N LEU A 315 22.33 -26.66 -4.50
CA LEU A 315 23.77 -26.82 -4.66
C LEU A 315 24.19 -28.28 -4.42
N TRP A 316 23.62 -28.94 -3.41
CA TRP A 316 23.90 -30.34 -3.12
C TRP A 316 23.44 -31.26 -4.25
N TYR A 317 22.19 -31.11 -4.71
CA TYR A 317 21.62 -31.93 -5.78
C TYR A 317 22.23 -31.59 -7.15
N GLY A 318 22.49 -30.32 -7.43
CA GLY A 318 23.20 -29.88 -8.63
C GLY A 318 24.63 -30.45 -8.70
N GLY A 319 25.35 -30.42 -7.57
CA GLY A 319 26.67 -31.04 -7.48
C GLY A 319 26.63 -32.57 -7.63
N TYR A 320 25.57 -33.23 -7.14
CA TYR A 320 25.34 -34.65 -7.40
C TYR A 320 25.11 -34.93 -8.89
N LEU A 321 24.29 -34.11 -9.56
CA LEU A 321 23.98 -34.27 -10.98
C LEU A 321 25.21 -34.10 -11.87
N VAL A 322 26.04 -33.08 -11.62
CA VAL A 322 27.30 -32.83 -12.36
C VAL A 322 28.34 -33.94 -12.17
N ARG A 323 28.29 -34.71 -11.08
CA ARG A 323 29.22 -35.85 -10.88
C ARG A 323 28.74 -37.15 -11.54
N HIS A 324 27.44 -37.27 -11.79
CA HIS A 324 26.81 -38.51 -12.26
C HIS A 324 26.25 -38.41 -13.70
N HIS A 325 26.38 -37.25 -14.35
CA HIS A 325 26.22 -37.02 -15.78
C HIS A 325 27.49 -36.35 -16.31
#